data_AF-A0A4U0SLA4-F1
#
_entry.id   AF-A0A4U0SLA4-F1
#
_cell.length_a   1.000
_cell.length_b   1.000
_cell.length_c   1.000
_cell.angle_alpha   90.00
_cell.angle_beta   90.00
_cell.angle_gamma   90.00
#
_symmetry.space_group_name_H-M   'P 1'
#
loop_
_entity.id
_entity.type
_entity.pdbx_description
1 polymer ?
#
loop_
_entity_poly.entity_id
_entity_poly.type
_entity_poly.pdbx_seq_one_letter_code
_entity_poly.pdbx_strand_id
1 'polypeptide(L)'
;MSEPLNGEALGAVGVGAGTQPVEPATSGPSALGVVVAPTGNEEVDALIERLGDADALPTQSHIEVYEDVHRGLRDALTALDDNRS
;
A
#
# COMPACT_ATOMS: atom_id res chain seq x y z
N MET A 1 -57.30 40.26 8.90
CA MET A 1 -56.77 39.20 8.02
C MET A 1 -55.27 39.48 7.92
N SER A 2 -54.42 39.15 8.88
CA SER A 2 -54.11 37.84 9.50
C SER A 2 -53.59 36.84 8.48
N GLU A 3 -52.34 37.00 8.06
CA GLU A 3 -51.51 35.91 7.56
C GLU A 3 -50.46 35.58 8.63
N PRO A 4 -50.34 34.31 9.05
CA PRO A 4 -49.46 33.91 10.14
C PRO A 4 -48.01 33.73 9.68
N LEU A 5 -47.11 34.04 10.61
CA LEU A 5 -45.68 33.75 10.54
C LEU A 5 -45.51 32.23 10.53
N ASN A 6 -45.10 31.68 9.40
CA ASN A 6 -44.90 30.24 9.23
C ASN A 6 -43.60 29.81 9.93
N GLY A 7 -43.73 29.48 11.22
CA GLY A 7 -42.71 28.79 12.01
C GLY A 7 -42.90 27.29 11.88
N GLU A 8 -42.09 26.66 11.03
CA GLU A 8 -41.94 25.21 10.99
C GLU A 8 -40.53 24.83 11.46
N ALA A 9 -40.46 24.61 12.77
CA ALA A 9 -39.43 23.79 13.38
C ALA A 9 -39.62 22.34 12.90
N LEU A 10 -38.74 21.88 12.03
CA LEU A 10 -38.65 20.46 11.67
C LEU A 10 -37.33 19.88 12.18
N GLY A 11 -37.46 19.23 13.34
CA GLY A 11 -36.86 17.93 13.61
C GLY A 11 -35.34 17.83 13.52
N ALA A 12 -34.69 18.03 14.66
CA ALA A 12 -33.38 17.44 14.91
C ALA A 12 -33.47 15.92 14.68
N VAL A 13 -32.87 15.44 13.60
CA VAL A 13 -32.66 14.00 13.38
C VAL A 13 -31.72 13.51 14.47
N GLY A 14 -32.29 12.81 15.45
CA GLY A 14 -31.51 12.00 16.38
C GLY A 14 -30.96 10.80 15.64
N VAL A 15 -29.69 10.87 15.23
CA VAL A 15 -28.92 9.66 14.90
C VAL A 15 -28.20 9.24 16.18
N GLY A 16 -28.88 8.40 16.96
CA GLY A 16 -28.20 7.53 17.92
C GLY A 16 -27.41 6.50 17.13
N ALA A 17 -26.14 6.79 16.86
CA ALA A 17 -25.16 5.78 16.48
C ALA A 17 -24.20 5.66 17.65
N GLY A 18 -24.33 4.59 18.42
CA GLY A 18 -23.38 4.26 19.47
C GLY A 18 -21.97 4.24 18.89
N THR A 19 -21.06 5.01 19.48
CA THR A 19 -19.63 4.84 19.28
C THR A 19 -19.26 3.46 19.81
N GLN A 20 -19.37 2.44 18.96
CA GLN A 20 -18.63 1.21 19.19
C GLN A 20 -17.14 1.58 19.10
N PRO A 21 -16.31 1.15 20.07
CA PRO A 21 -14.87 1.28 19.93
C PRO A 21 -14.48 0.65 18.61
N VAL A 22 -13.88 1.45 17.72
CA VAL A 22 -13.25 0.90 16.51
C VAL A 22 -12.03 0.12 17.01
N GLU A 23 -12.18 -1.19 17.18
CA GLU A 23 -11.01 -2.05 17.37
C GLU A 23 -10.14 -1.87 16.13
N PRO A 24 -8.82 -1.59 16.27
CA PRO A 24 -7.97 -1.41 15.11
C PRO A 24 -7.99 -2.70 14.32
N ALA A 25 -8.56 -2.64 13.11
CA ALA A 25 -8.54 -3.78 12.20
C ALA A 25 -7.08 -4.19 12.02
N THR A 26 -6.71 -5.36 12.55
CA THR A 26 -5.37 -5.96 12.40
C THR A 26 -5.17 -6.50 10.97
N SER A 27 -5.80 -5.87 9.98
CA SER A 27 -5.56 -6.18 8.59
C SER A 27 -4.28 -5.46 8.21
N GLY A 28 -3.15 -6.13 8.44
CA GLY A 28 -1.87 -5.73 7.86
C GLY A 28 -1.97 -5.61 6.33
N PRO A 29 -0.95 -5.03 5.68
CA PRO A 29 -0.93 -4.95 4.23
C PRO A 29 -1.17 -6.34 3.63
N SER A 30 -2.19 -6.45 2.78
CA SER A 30 -2.47 -7.70 2.07
C SER A 30 -1.63 -7.73 0.80
N ALA A 31 -0.95 -8.85 0.55
CA ALA A 31 -0.13 -9.01 -0.64
C ALA A 31 -0.94 -8.75 -1.91
N LEU A 32 -0.34 -8.05 -2.88
CA LEU A 32 -1.01 -7.61 -4.11
C LEU A 32 -1.44 -8.75 -5.06
N GLY A 33 -1.13 -10.00 -4.71
CA GLY A 33 -1.49 -11.19 -5.52
C GLY A 33 -0.80 -11.24 -6.88
N VAL A 34 0.26 -10.46 -7.08
CA VAL A 34 1.05 -10.43 -8.32
C VAL A 34 1.98 -11.65 -8.35
N VAL A 35 1.78 -12.51 -9.33
CA VAL A 35 2.71 -13.62 -9.61
C VAL A 35 3.83 -13.07 -10.49
N VAL A 36 5.04 -13.00 -9.94
CA VAL A 36 6.23 -12.62 -10.71
C VAL A 36 6.84 -13.88 -11.31
N ALA A 37 6.84 -13.97 -12.64
CA ALA A 37 7.52 -15.05 -13.35
C ALA A 37 9.05 -14.81 -13.32
N PRO A 38 9.87 -15.86 -13.21
CA PRO A 38 11.32 -15.72 -13.25
C PRO A 38 11.75 -15.07 -14.57
N THR A 39 12.65 -14.10 -14.47
CA THR A 39 13.13 -13.31 -15.60
C THR A 39 14.19 -14.06 -16.40
N GLY A 40 14.81 -15.08 -15.80
CA GLY A 40 15.90 -15.85 -16.41
C GLY A 40 17.27 -15.20 -16.23
N ASN A 41 17.36 -14.11 -15.47
CA ASN A 41 18.61 -13.52 -15.01
C ASN A 41 18.70 -13.72 -13.49
N GLU A 42 19.72 -14.46 -13.06
CA GLU A 42 19.90 -14.85 -11.65
C GLU A 42 20.04 -13.67 -10.70
N GLU A 43 20.68 -12.57 -11.13
CA GLU A 43 20.85 -11.37 -10.30
C GLU A 43 19.53 -10.63 -10.12
N VAL A 44 18.75 -10.47 -11.19
CA VAL A 44 17.42 -9.86 -11.14
C VAL A 44 16.44 -10.70 -10.32
N ASP A 45 16.47 -12.02 -10.50
CA ASP A 45 15.58 -12.93 -9.78
C ASP A 45 15.88 -12.95 -8.27
N ALA A 46 17.16 -12.90 -7.86
CA ALA A 46 17.56 -12.79 -6.45
C ALA A 46 17.11 -11.46 -5.81
N LEU A 47 17.16 -10.35 -6.55
CA LEU A 47 16.71 -9.05 -6.06
C LEU A 47 15.18 -8.99 -5.89
N ILE A 48 14.43 -9.67 -6.76
CA ILE A 48 12.97 -9.80 -6.64
C ILE A 48 12.60 -10.67 -5.43
N GLU A 49 13.33 -11.75 -5.17
CA GLU A 49 13.14 -12.56 -3.96
C GLU A 49 13.35 -11.72 -2.69
N ARG A 50 14.46 -10.97 -2.64
CA ARG A 50 14.77 -10.06 -1.52
C ARG A 50 13.73 -8.96 -1.33
N LEU A 51 13.09 -8.52 -2.41
CA LEU A 51 11.98 -7.57 -2.31
C LEU A 51 10.76 -8.20 -1.64
N GLY A 52 10.49 -9.49 -1.88
CA GLY A 52 9.43 -10.23 -1.21
C GLY A 52 9.67 -10.40 0.30
N ASP A 53 10.93 -10.47 0.74
CA ASP A 53 11.26 -10.46 2.17
C ASP A 53 10.88 -9.14 2.85
N ALA A 54 10.87 -8.03 2.10
CA ALA A 54 10.49 -6.71 2.61
C ALA A 54 9.03 -6.70 3.09
N ASP A 55 8.11 -7.39 2.41
CA ASP A 55 6.69 -7.44 2.80
C ASP A 55 6.49 -8.00 4.23
N ALA A 56 7.40 -8.86 4.70
CA ALA A 56 7.37 -9.41 6.04
C ALA A 56 8.05 -8.51 7.10
N LEU A 57 8.83 -7.50 6.68
CA LEU A 57 9.55 -6.60 7.57
C LEU A 57 8.67 -5.46 8.10
N PRO A 58 9.06 -4.81 9.20
CA PRO A 58 8.47 -3.55 9.61
C PRO A 58 8.67 -2.47 8.53
N THR A 59 7.67 -1.62 8.33
CA THR A 59 7.71 -0.51 7.36
C THR A 59 8.91 0.43 7.52
N GLN A 60 9.42 0.58 8.76
CA GLN A 60 10.62 1.36 9.03
C GLN A 60 11.87 0.79 8.34
N SER A 61 11.91 -0.52 8.09
CA SER A 61 13.01 -1.22 7.40
C SER A 61 12.77 -1.39 5.90
N HIS A 62 11.55 -1.14 5.40
CA HIS A 62 11.24 -1.28 3.97
C HIS A 62 12.11 -0.36 3.10
N ILE A 63 12.36 0.86 3.54
CA ILE A 63 13.11 1.86 2.77
C ILE A 63 14.51 1.37 2.41
N GLU A 64 15.22 0.79 3.38
CA GLU A 64 16.58 0.27 3.18
C GLU A 64 16.60 -0.90 2.20
N VAL A 65 15.57 -1.76 2.26
CA VAL A 65 15.42 -2.88 1.32
C VAL A 65 15.09 -2.38 -0.08
N TYR A 66 14.17 -1.43 -0.23
CA TYR A 66 13.81 -0.83 -1.52
C TYR A 66 14.99 -0.14 -2.21
N GLU A 67 15.81 0.60 -1.46
CA GLU A 67 16.98 1.29 -2.03
C GLU A 67 18.04 0.31 -2.51
N ASP A 68 18.31 -0.75 -1.73
CA ASP A 68 19.26 -1.78 -2.10
C ASP A 68 18.78 -2.59 -3.33
N VAL A 69 17.49 -2.93 -3.38
CA VAL A 69 16.88 -3.58 -4.56
C VAL A 69 16.95 -2.65 -5.78
N HIS A 70 16.62 -1.37 -5.65
CA HIS A 70 16.68 -0.42 -6.77
C HIS A 70 18.12 -0.22 -7.29
N ARG A 71 19.10 -0.16 -6.39
CA ARG A 71 20.53 -0.11 -6.75
C ARG A 71 20.91 -1.37 -7.54
N GLY A 72 20.67 -2.54 -6.95
CA GLY A 72 21.02 -3.82 -7.58
C GLY A 72 20.37 -4.00 -8.95
N LEU A 73 19.09 -3.63 -9.09
CA LEU A 73 18.39 -3.77 -10.36
C LEU A 73 18.95 -2.83 -11.42
N ARG A 74 19.31 -1.59 -11.05
CA ARG A 74 19.96 -0.66 -11.97
C ARG A 74 21.31 -1.19 -12.44
N ASP A 75 22.09 -1.75 -11.53
CA ASP A 75 23.42 -2.27 -11.83
C ASP A 75 23.33 -3.52 -12.74
N ALA A 76 22.43 -4.46 -12.43
CA ALA A 76 22.19 -5.65 -13.26
C ALA A 76 21.69 -5.29 -14.67
N LEU A 77 20.78 -4.31 -14.78
CA LEU A 77 20.30 -3.83 -16.08
C LEU A 77 21.39 -3.11 -16.89
N THR A 78 22.28 -2.39 -16.21
CA THR A 78 23.45 -1.75 -16.86
C THR A 78 24.41 -2.80 -17.39
N ALA A 79 24.71 -3.84 -16.59
CA ALA A 79 25.57 -4.94 -17.02
C ALA A 79 25.00 -5.70 -18.23
N LEU A 80 23.67 -5.88 -18.29
CA LEU A 80 23.01 -6.48 -19.45
C LEU A 80 23.08 -5.59 -20.70
N ASP A 81 23.03 -4.27 -20.54
CA ASP A 81 23.16 -3.32 -21.65
C ASP A 81 24.58 -3.35 -22.22
N ASP A 82 25.60 -3.34 -21.35
CA ASP A 82 27.00 -3.47 -21.75
C ASP A 82 27.28 -4.80 -22.47
N ASN A 83 26.62 -5.89 -22.07
CA ASN A 83 26.77 -7.21 -22.72
C ASN A 83 26.05 -7.30 -24.08
N ARG A 84 25.15 -6.38 -24.39
CA ARG A 84 24.42 -6.32 -25.67
C ARG A 84 25.16 -5.49 -26.73
N SER A 85 26.07 -4.62 -26.31
CA SER A 85 26.88 -3.74 -27.19
C SER A 85 28.06 -4.45 -27.88
#